data_AF-A0A423IID1-F1
#
_entry.id   AF-A0A423IID1-F1
#
_cell.length_a   1.000
_cell.length_b   1.000
_cell.length_c   1.000
_cell.angle_alpha   90.00
_cell.angle_beta   90.00
_cell.angle_gamma   90.00
#
_symmetry.space_group_name_H-M   'P 1'
#
loop_
_entity.id
_entity.type
_entity.pdbx_description
1 polymer ?
#
loop_
_entity_poly.entity_id
_entity_poly.type
_entity_poly.pdbx_seq_one_letter_code
_entity_poly.pdbx_strand_id
1 'polypeptide(L)'
;MTKNNSPYLSENNRLGDVIAAIQVMAVYKFYKLPFSDWADRINADTSQAEKWKTIFMEHPEFFRLDSNREKASLVWRRQFPKRYDVDAEKALSFEAFSALTEQQKERISRTPLTPSDIKALIDTAVNLHSRALEHQKDKRWWTVLASAIGGLIGAVAGALLK
;
A
#
# COMPACT_ATOMS: atom_id res chain seq x y z
N MET A 1 11.57 -12.53 15.81
CA MET A 1 12.70 -11.72 15.29
C MET A 1 12.22 -10.96 14.06
N THR A 2 11.76 -9.73 14.21
CA THR A 2 11.37 -8.89 13.08
C THR A 2 12.63 -8.45 12.34
N LYS A 3 12.83 -8.95 11.12
CA LYS A 3 13.87 -8.41 10.22
C LYS A 3 13.60 -6.92 10.08
N ASN A 4 14.59 -6.10 10.43
CA ASN A 4 14.55 -4.63 10.45
C ASN A 4 14.59 -4.04 9.02
N ASN A 5 13.82 -4.64 8.11
CA ASN A 5 13.72 -4.30 6.70
C ASN A 5 12.38 -3.60 6.44
N SER A 6 12.42 -2.57 5.60
CA SER A 6 11.22 -1.87 5.15
C SER A 6 10.21 -2.86 4.53
N PRO A 7 8.89 -2.72 4.77
CA PRO A 7 7.89 -3.55 4.11
C PRO A 7 7.98 -3.51 2.59
N TYR A 8 8.49 -2.41 2.03
CA TYR A 8 8.78 -2.30 0.59
C TYR A 8 9.78 -3.30 0.04
N LEU A 9 10.56 -3.96 0.91
CA LEU A 9 11.63 -4.90 0.57
C LEU A 9 11.37 -6.31 1.14
N SER A 10 10.16 -6.58 1.64
CA SER A 10 9.80 -7.90 2.17
C SER A 10 9.77 -8.96 1.08
N GLU A 11 9.34 -8.59 -0.14
CA GLU A 11 9.21 -9.44 -1.30
C GLU A 11 9.71 -8.74 -2.57
N ASN A 12 10.24 -9.53 -3.52
CA ASN A 12 10.86 -9.00 -4.74
C ASN A 12 9.91 -8.16 -5.61
N ASN A 13 8.59 -8.45 -5.57
CA ASN A 13 7.59 -7.75 -6.39
C ASN A 13 6.70 -6.79 -5.58
N ARG A 14 7.12 -6.38 -4.38
CA ARG A 14 6.24 -5.63 -3.48
C ARG A 14 5.76 -4.29 -4.07
N LEU A 15 6.64 -3.55 -4.73
CA LEU A 15 6.26 -2.31 -5.41
C LEU A 15 5.20 -2.55 -6.48
N GLY A 16 5.35 -3.62 -7.27
CA GLY A 16 4.39 -4.01 -8.30
C GLY A 16 3.01 -4.30 -7.71
N ASP A 17 2.96 -5.05 -6.60
CA ASP A 17 1.71 -5.34 -5.90
C ASP A 17 1.03 -4.07 -5.37
N VAL A 18 1.79 -3.16 -4.76
CA VAL A 18 1.25 -1.87 -4.26
C VAL A 18 0.69 -1.03 -5.41
N ILE A 19 1.41 -0.92 -6.53
CA ILE A 19 0.95 -0.19 -7.72
C ILE A 19 -0.32 -0.81 -8.29
N ALA A 20 -0.38 -2.13 -8.42
CA ALA A 20 -1.56 -2.84 -8.93
C ALA A 20 -2.79 -2.59 -8.05
N ALA A 21 -2.63 -2.67 -6.73
CA ALA A 21 -3.68 -2.32 -5.79
C ALA A 21 -4.13 -0.85 -5.92
N ILE A 22 -3.20 0.10 -6.01
CA ILE A 22 -3.52 1.52 -6.22
C ILE A 22 -4.35 1.70 -7.48
N GLN A 23 -3.90 1.15 -8.61
CA GLN A 23 -4.58 1.28 -9.90
C GLN A 23 -6.02 0.77 -9.84
N VAL A 24 -6.23 -0.45 -9.33
CA VAL A 24 -7.55 -1.07 -9.26
C VAL A 24 -8.45 -0.35 -8.25
N MET A 25 -7.96 -0.11 -7.03
CA MET A 25 -8.76 0.50 -5.96
C MET A 25 -9.06 1.98 -6.21
N ALA A 26 -8.25 2.66 -7.01
CA ALA A 26 -8.46 4.06 -7.37
C ALA A 26 -9.65 4.26 -8.30
N VAL A 27 -9.77 3.38 -9.31
CA VAL A 27 -10.79 3.50 -10.37
C VAL A 27 -12.07 2.75 -10.06
N TYR A 28 -12.00 1.69 -9.23
CA TYR A 28 -13.16 0.84 -9.02
C TYR A 28 -14.33 1.59 -8.34
N LYS A 29 -15.56 1.33 -8.79
CA LYS A 29 -16.74 2.07 -8.33
C LYS A 29 -17.02 1.96 -6.83
N PHE A 30 -16.74 0.81 -6.20
CA PHE A 30 -16.80 0.70 -4.74
C PHE A 30 -15.47 1.10 -4.10
N TYR A 31 -15.51 2.03 -3.14
CA TYR A 31 -14.31 2.53 -2.48
C TYR A 31 -13.70 1.58 -1.45
N LYS A 32 -14.46 0.55 -1.03
CA LYS A 32 -14.09 -0.39 0.02
C LYS A 32 -14.71 -1.76 -0.26
N LEU A 33 -13.92 -2.82 -0.22
CA LEU A 33 -14.35 -4.21 -0.40
C LEU A 33 -13.59 -5.17 0.54
N PRO A 34 -14.12 -6.40 0.77
CA PRO A 34 -13.38 -7.51 1.35
C PRO A 34 -12.07 -7.83 0.61
N PHE A 35 -11.13 -8.49 1.29
CA PHE A 35 -9.85 -8.87 0.71
C PHE A 35 -9.98 -9.84 -0.47
N SER A 36 -10.90 -10.81 -0.41
CA SER A 36 -11.21 -11.74 -1.50
C SER A 36 -11.64 -11.01 -2.77
N ASP A 37 -12.47 -9.98 -2.62
CA ASP A 37 -13.02 -9.23 -3.74
C ASP A 37 -11.97 -8.31 -4.35
N TRP A 38 -11.03 -7.79 -3.53
CA TRP A 38 -9.86 -7.11 -4.08
C TRP A 38 -8.92 -8.07 -4.80
N ALA A 39 -8.72 -9.27 -4.25
CA ALA A 39 -7.89 -10.30 -4.87
C ALA A 39 -8.42 -10.73 -6.25
N ASP A 40 -9.74 -10.94 -6.36
CA ASP A 40 -10.42 -11.19 -7.63
C ASP A 40 -10.23 -10.03 -8.61
N ARG A 41 -10.34 -8.78 -8.15
CA ARG A 41 -10.22 -7.62 -9.05
C ARG A 41 -8.80 -7.34 -9.50
N ILE A 42 -7.80 -7.65 -8.69
CA ILE A 42 -6.40 -7.37 -9.01
C ILE A 42 -5.78 -8.54 -9.80
N ASN A 43 -6.12 -9.78 -9.47
CA ASN A 43 -5.49 -10.98 -10.04
C ASN A 43 -6.45 -12.01 -10.64
N ALA A 44 -7.77 -11.79 -10.59
CA ALA A 44 -8.77 -12.82 -10.91
C ALA A 44 -8.59 -14.11 -10.07
N ASP A 45 -8.12 -13.95 -8.83
CA ASP A 45 -7.84 -15.07 -7.92
C ASP A 45 -8.21 -14.71 -6.49
N THR A 46 -9.37 -15.17 -6.04
CA THR A 46 -9.87 -14.96 -4.67
C THR A 46 -9.01 -15.63 -3.60
N SER A 47 -8.20 -16.64 -3.96
CA SER A 47 -7.33 -17.34 -3.01
C SER A 47 -6.18 -16.46 -2.50
N GLN A 48 -5.87 -15.37 -3.21
CA GLN A 48 -4.85 -14.38 -2.82
C GLN A 48 -5.33 -13.39 -1.73
N ALA A 49 -6.50 -13.61 -1.13
CA ALA A 49 -7.07 -12.70 -0.12
C ALA A 49 -6.09 -12.37 1.02
N GLU A 50 -5.38 -13.37 1.55
CA GLU A 50 -4.46 -13.14 2.69
C GLU A 50 -3.18 -12.41 2.28
N LYS A 51 -2.70 -12.61 1.04
CA LYS A 51 -1.62 -11.81 0.44
C LYS A 51 -2.03 -10.34 0.41
N TRP A 52 -3.21 -10.03 -0.13
CA TRP A 52 -3.68 -8.65 -0.26
C TRP A 52 -3.94 -7.99 1.08
N LYS A 53 -4.50 -8.72 2.05
CA LYS A 53 -4.64 -8.24 3.43
C LYS A 53 -3.28 -7.86 4.02
N THR A 54 -2.25 -8.70 3.86
CA THR A 54 -0.89 -8.41 4.33
C THR A 54 -0.35 -7.13 3.69
N ILE A 55 -0.45 -6.99 2.37
CA ILE A 55 -0.01 -5.78 1.65
C ILE A 55 -0.72 -4.53 2.18
N PHE A 56 -2.04 -4.58 2.35
CA PHE A 56 -2.81 -3.44 2.85
C PHE A 56 -2.46 -3.07 4.29
N MET A 57 -2.09 -4.05 5.13
CA MET A 57 -1.64 -3.81 6.50
C MET A 57 -0.23 -3.22 6.55
N GLU A 58 0.65 -3.64 5.66
CA GLU A 58 2.06 -3.23 5.61
C GLU A 58 2.28 -1.86 4.96
N HIS A 59 1.30 -1.36 4.20
CA HIS A 59 1.35 -0.07 3.49
C HIS A 59 0.23 0.91 3.92
N PRO A 60 0.18 1.33 5.20
CA PRO A 60 -0.86 2.21 5.73
C PRO A 60 -0.87 3.62 5.10
N GLU A 61 0.21 4.03 4.46
CA GLU A 61 0.31 5.28 3.69
C GLU A 61 -0.69 5.34 2.52
N PHE A 62 -1.08 4.19 1.97
CA PHE A 62 -2.03 4.09 0.85
C PHE A 62 -3.34 3.46 1.26
N PHE A 63 -3.29 2.45 2.13
CA PHE A 63 -4.44 1.60 2.42
C PHE A 63 -4.91 1.76 3.86
N ARG A 64 -6.23 1.64 4.04
CA ARG A 64 -6.85 1.64 5.36
C ARG A 64 -7.93 0.58 5.44
N LEU A 65 -7.87 -0.20 6.51
CA LEU A 65 -8.90 -1.16 6.87
C LEU A 65 -10.11 -0.46 7.51
N ASP A 66 -11.28 -1.08 7.45
CA ASP A 66 -12.40 -0.67 8.30
C ASP A 66 -12.25 -1.13 9.74
N SER A 67 -13.19 -0.70 10.59
CA SER A 67 -13.15 -0.94 12.03
C SER A 67 -13.09 -2.43 12.38
N ASN A 68 -13.77 -3.27 11.59
CA ASN A 68 -13.78 -4.72 11.76
C ASN A 68 -12.53 -5.40 11.16
N ARG A 69 -11.69 -4.65 10.43
CA ARG A 69 -10.49 -5.14 9.74
C ARG A 69 -10.77 -6.21 8.68
N GLU A 70 -11.95 -6.17 8.08
CA GLU A 70 -12.41 -7.15 7.07
C GLU A 70 -12.33 -6.60 5.65
N LYS A 71 -12.34 -5.27 5.52
CA LYS A 71 -12.37 -4.59 4.22
C LYS A 71 -11.29 -3.54 4.11
N ALA A 72 -10.69 -3.43 2.93
CA ALA A 72 -9.68 -2.43 2.62
C ALA A 72 -10.19 -1.37 1.65
N SER A 73 -9.56 -0.20 1.71
CA SER A 73 -9.87 0.98 0.88
C SER A 73 -8.63 1.86 0.76
N LEU A 74 -8.54 2.68 -0.29
CA LEU A 74 -7.53 3.73 -0.35
C LEU A 74 -7.84 4.83 0.68
N VAL A 75 -6.80 5.28 1.38
CA VAL A 75 -6.88 6.38 2.36
C VAL A 75 -7.41 7.65 1.70
N TRP A 76 -6.91 7.98 0.50
CA TRP A 76 -7.31 9.17 -0.23
C TRP A 76 -8.79 9.12 -0.62
N ARG A 77 -9.30 7.98 -1.08
CA ARG A 77 -10.72 7.84 -1.43
C ARG A 77 -11.65 8.11 -0.24
N ARG A 78 -11.22 7.82 1.00
CA ARG A 78 -11.99 8.12 2.21
C ARG A 78 -12.14 9.60 2.53
N GLN A 79 -11.38 10.48 1.89
CA GLN A 79 -11.50 11.92 2.08
C GLN A 79 -12.69 12.51 1.29
N PHE A 80 -13.14 11.85 0.23
CA PHE A 80 -14.27 12.31 -0.57
C PHE A 80 -15.61 11.93 0.05
N PRO A 81 -16.66 12.76 -0.03
CA PRO A 81 -17.99 12.42 0.50
C PRO A 81 -18.56 11.16 -0.17
N LYS A 82 -19.35 10.39 0.57
CA LYS A 82 -20.03 9.19 0.07
C LYS A 82 -21.27 9.58 -0.76
N ARG A 83 -21.04 10.12 -1.96
CA ARG A 83 -22.08 10.63 -2.88
C ARG A 83 -21.84 10.20 -4.33
N TYR A 84 -21.25 9.04 -4.56
CA TYR A 84 -21.04 8.50 -5.90
C TYR A 84 -21.97 7.32 -6.14
N ASP A 85 -22.88 7.43 -7.11
CA ASP A 85 -23.76 6.34 -7.52
C ASP A 85 -22.96 5.33 -8.34
N VAL A 86 -22.89 4.07 -7.89
CA VAL A 86 -22.08 3.02 -8.53
C VAL A 86 -22.76 2.34 -9.71
N ASP A 87 -24.06 2.56 -9.92
CA ASP A 87 -24.79 2.03 -11.08
C ASP A 87 -24.81 3.03 -12.21
N ALA A 88 -25.06 4.30 -11.89
CA ALA A 88 -25.04 5.40 -12.85
C ALA A 88 -23.63 5.98 -13.06
N GLU A 89 -22.65 5.54 -12.28
CA GLU A 89 -21.24 5.97 -12.32
C GLU A 89 -21.03 7.50 -12.25
N LYS A 90 -21.88 8.17 -11.45
CA LYS A 90 -21.92 9.64 -11.35
C LYS A 90 -21.90 10.15 -9.92
N ALA A 91 -21.30 11.32 -9.73
CA ALA A 91 -21.41 12.06 -8.48
C ALA A 91 -22.83 12.66 -8.33
N LEU A 92 -23.37 12.56 -7.13
CA LEU A 92 -24.66 13.12 -6.74
C LEU A 92 -24.47 14.46 -6.02
N SER A 93 -25.43 15.36 -6.22
CA SER A 93 -25.56 16.55 -5.37
C SER A 93 -25.95 16.13 -3.94
N PHE A 94 -25.87 17.08 -3.01
CA PHE A 94 -26.28 16.81 -1.62
C PHE A 94 -27.79 16.50 -1.53
N GLU A 95 -28.60 17.23 -2.28
CA GLU A 95 -30.06 17.10 -2.33
C GLU A 95 -30.46 15.75 -2.90
N ALA A 96 -29.85 15.36 -4.03
CA ALA A 96 -30.09 14.06 -4.67
C ALA A 96 -29.72 12.90 -3.74
N PHE A 97 -28.60 13.00 -3.02
CA PHE A 97 -28.20 11.99 -2.04
C PHE A 97 -29.15 11.91 -0.84
N SER A 98 -29.62 13.06 -0.36
CA SER A 98 -30.51 13.14 0.82
C SER A 98 -31.90 12.58 0.54
N ALA A 99 -32.35 12.62 -0.72
CA ALA A 99 -33.61 12.05 -1.17
C ALA A 99 -33.59 10.52 -1.32
N LEU A 100 -32.41 9.87 -1.21
CA LEU A 100 -32.28 8.42 -1.37
C LEU A 100 -32.83 7.67 -0.15
N THR A 101 -33.43 6.51 -0.41
CA THR A 101 -33.75 5.52 0.62
C THR A 101 -32.48 4.87 1.17
N GLU A 102 -32.57 4.22 2.34
CA GLU A 102 -31.43 3.51 2.91
C GLU A 102 -30.92 2.38 2.01
N GLN A 103 -31.82 1.66 1.33
CA GLN A 103 -31.46 0.62 0.36
C GLN A 103 -30.69 1.20 -0.83
N GLN A 104 -31.08 2.37 -1.32
CA GLN A 104 -30.35 3.05 -2.40
C GLN A 104 -28.96 3.52 -1.93
N LYS A 105 -28.83 3.96 -0.67
CA LYS A 105 -27.55 4.39 -0.07
C LYS A 105 -26.52 3.26 0.07
N GLU A 106 -26.93 2.00 0.02
CA GLU A 106 -26.01 0.85 -0.05
C GLU A 106 -25.21 0.84 -1.35
N ARG A 107 -25.81 1.34 -2.44
CA ARG A 107 -25.18 1.47 -3.76
C ARG A 107 -24.52 2.82 -3.99
N ILE A 108 -24.40 3.63 -2.94
CA ILE A 108 -23.61 4.85 -2.97
C ILE A 108 -22.20 4.59 -2.41
N SER A 109 -21.21 5.17 -3.06
CA SER A 109 -19.78 5.02 -2.78
C SER A 109 -19.12 6.40 -2.71
N ARG A 110 -17.79 6.42 -2.69
CA ARG A 110 -16.97 7.63 -2.82
C ARG A 110 -16.41 7.70 -4.22
N THR A 111 -16.22 8.90 -4.73
CA THR A 111 -15.77 9.12 -6.11
C THR A 111 -14.46 8.36 -6.39
N PRO A 112 -14.32 7.73 -7.58
CA PRO A 112 -13.04 7.26 -8.08
C PRO A 112 -12.01 8.40 -8.17
N LEU A 113 -10.73 8.07 -8.11
CA LEU A 113 -9.66 9.05 -8.20
C LEU A 113 -9.44 9.51 -9.64
N THR A 114 -8.94 10.73 -9.82
CA THR A 114 -8.55 11.24 -11.14
C THR A 114 -7.22 10.63 -11.60
N PRO A 115 -6.90 10.67 -12.91
CA PRO A 115 -5.58 10.21 -13.39
C PRO A 115 -4.41 10.92 -12.71
N SER A 116 -4.53 12.21 -12.37
CA SER A 116 -3.51 12.95 -11.62
C SER A 116 -3.34 12.45 -10.19
N ASP A 117 -4.42 12.13 -9.49
CA ASP A 117 -4.36 11.57 -8.13
C ASP A 117 -3.69 10.19 -8.15
N ILE A 118 -4.03 9.36 -9.14
CA ILE A 118 -3.44 8.03 -9.34
C ILE A 118 -1.94 8.15 -9.59
N LYS A 119 -1.53 9.07 -10.47
CA LYS A 119 -0.11 9.35 -10.73
C LYS A 119 0.61 9.77 -9.45
N ALA A 120 0.03 10.68 -8.67
CA ALA A 120 0.62 11.14 -7.40
C ALA A 120 0.82 9.98 -6.40
N LEU A 121 -0.15 9.06 -6.30
CA LEU A 121 -0.03 7.85 -5.48
C LEU A 121 1.08 6.91 -5.96
N ILE A 122 1.15 6.65 -7.27
CA ILE A 122 2.18 5.79 -7.86
C ILE A 122 3.57 6.40 -7.68
N ASP A 123 3.74 7.69 -7.97
CA ASP A 123 5.01 8.40 -7.78
C ASP A 123 5.43 8.34 -6.31
N THR A 124 4.48 8.47 -5.37
CA THR A 124 4.75 8.32 -3.93
C THR A 124 5.23 6.90 -3.59
N ALA A 125 4.59 5.86 -4.13
CA ALA A 125 5.00 4.47 -3.91
C ALA A 125 6.41 4.19 -4.44
N VAL A 126 6.72 4.68 -5.65
CA VAL A 126 8.06 4.56 -6.27
C VAL A 126 9.11 5.29 -5.42
N ASN A 127 8.81 6.50 -4.95
CA ASN A 127 9.73 7.28 -4.11
C ASN A 127 9.99 6.60 -2.76
N LEU A 128 8.95 6.08 -2.10
CA LEU A 128 9.10 5.36 -0.82
C LEU A 128 9.89 4.05 -0.99
N HIS A 129 9.66 3.30 -2.06
CA HIS A 129 10.42 2.11 -2.39
C HIS A 129 11.90 2.43 -2.68
N SER A 130 12.17 3.50 -3.45
CA SER A 130 13.53 3.94 -3.77
C SER A 130 14.31 4.32 -2.51
N ARG A 131 13.70 5.08 -1.60
CA ARG A 131 14.29 5.41 -0.28
C ARG A 131 14.56 4.16 0.56
N ALA A 132 13.67 3.17 0.51
CA ALA A 132 13.88 1.90 1.20
C ALA A 132 15.12 1.16 0.67
N LEU A 133 15.30 1.12 -0.66
CA LEU A 133 16.49 0.53 -1.29
C LEU A 133 17.77 1.28 -0.91
N GLU A 134 17.75 2.61 -0.90
CA GLU A 134 18.87 3.45 -0.45
C GLU A 134 19.25 3.13 1.00
N HIS A 135 18.28 3.09 1.91
CA HIS A 135 18.53 2.72 3.31
C HIS A 135 19.08 1.31 3.47
N GLN A 136 18.68 0.36 2.62
CA GLN A 136 19.22 -1.00 2.65
C GLN A 136 20.67 -1.05 2.13
N LYS A 137 20.97 -0.34 1.05
CA LYS A 137 22.35 -0.18 0.55
C LYS A 137 23.21 0.49 1.61
N ASP A 138 22.65 1.46 2.33
CA ASP A 138 23.36 2.21 3.36
C ASP A 138 23.82 1.33 4.52
N LYS A 139 22.91 0.50 5.03
CA LYS A 139 23.24 -0.49 6.05
C LYS A 139 24.32 -1.46 5.56
N ARG A 140 24.27 -1.88 4.29
CA ARG A 140 25.23 -2.84 3.75
C ARG A 140 26.64 -2.26 3.68
N TRP A 141 26.82 -1.01 3.22
CA TRP A 141 28.18 -0.43 3.19
C TRP A 141 28.74 -0.20 4.59
N TRP A 142 27.91 0.20 5.56
CA TRP A 142 28.35 0.32 6.95
C TRP A 142 28.86 -1.00 7.52
N THR A 143 28.22 -2.13 7.22
CA THR A 143 28.70 -3.45 7.66
C THR A 143 30.02 -3.86 7.00
N VAL A 144 30.23 -3.52 5.73
CA VAL A 144 31.50 -3.77 5.03
C VAL A 144 32.62 -2.91 5.62
N LEU A 145 32.35 -1.64 5.92
CA LEU A 145 33.33 -0.75 6.53
C LEU A 145 33.69 -1.21 7.96
N ALA A 146 32.69 -1.57 8.77
CA ALA A 146 32.91 -2.05 10.14
C ALA A 146 33.71 -3.36 10.17
N SER A 147 33.46 -4.28 9.24
CA SER A 147 34.22 -5.54 9.13
C SER A 147 35.66 -5.31 8.66
N ALA A 148 35.89 -4.39 7.73
CA ALA A 148 37.24 -4.02 7.29
C ALA A 148 38.07 -3.41 8.44
N ILE A 149 37.48 -2.49 9.22
CA ILE A 149 38.12 -1.90 10.41
C ILE A 149 38.40 -2.95 11.48
N GLY A 150 37.44 -3.84 11.76
CA GLY A 150 37.62 -4.94 12.70
C GLY A 150 38.74 -5.90 12.30
N GLY A 151 38.87 -6.21 11.01
CA GLY A 151 39.97 -7.02 10.46
C GLY A 151 41.33 -6.35 10.65
N LEU A 152 41.42 -5.04 10.43
CA LEU A 152 42.64 -4.25 10.65
C LEU A 152 43.05 -4.22 12.13
N ILE A 153 42.11 -3.96 13.04
CA ILE A 153 42.36 -3.97 14.49
C ILE A 153 42.79 -5.37 14.95
N GLY A 154 42.12 -6.42 14.48
CA GLY A 154 42.47 -7.80 14.80
C GLY A 154 43.86 -8.20 14.31
N ALA A 155 44.26 -7.76 13.11
CA ALA A 155 45.60 -8.01 12.58
C ALA A 155 46.69 -7.31 13.41
N VAL A 156 46.47 -6.06 13.82
CA VAL A 156 47.42 -5.32 14.66
C VAL A 156 47.54 -5.93 16.06
N ALA A 157 46.41 -6.28 16.70
CA ALA A 157 46.41 -6.93 18.01
C ALA A 157 47.09 -8.32 17.97
N GLY A 158 46.83 -9.10 16.92
CA GLY A 158 47.47 -10.41 16.72
C GLY A 158 48.97 -10.32 16.45
N ALA A 159 49.45 -9.25 15.81
CA ALA A 159 50.87 -9.01 15.61
C ALA A 159 51.59 -8.55 16.90
N LEU A 160 50.89 -7.85 17.81
CA LEU A 160 51.44 -7.38 19.09
C LEU A 160 51.44 -8.43 20.20
N LEU A 161 50.57 -9.45 20.09
CA LEU A 161 50.45 -10.55 21.07
C LEU A 161 51.28 -11.79 20.70
N LYS A 162 52.06 -11.72 19.62
CA LYS A 162 52.94 -12.78 19.11
C LYS A 162 54.40 -12.42 19.35
#